data_AF-A0A518B1H3-F1
#
_entry.id   AF-A0A518B1H3-F1
#
_cell.length_a   1.000
_cell.length_b   1.000
_cell.length_c   1.000
_cell.angle_alpha   90.00
_cell.angle_beta   90.00
_cell.angle_gamma   90.00
#
_symmetry.space_group_name_H-M   'P 1'
#
loop_
_entity.id
_entity.type
_entity.pdbx_description
1 polymer ?
#
loop_
_entity_poly.entity_id
_entity_poly.type
_entity_poly.pdbx_seq_one_letter_code
_entity_poly.pdbx_strand_id
1 'polypeptide(L)'
;MKMARLVILMIALVGIGYVAGWLFPPFAIDEDRPYGYYVGDVTTEWNSGGRDMTLQQDFTYVDASERVWLAPSGSVVNGASIPREFWSVIGSPFAGEYRDASVIHDVACVDKIRPHDDVHRMFHDACRCSGVSPQKAKVLYAAVAVFGPKWSYQQQPRERIVNRTVFSVEKRHKTVVDPDTGKETVVPIEVRVPRTVQEMIVEETDVPVPFPHPGPTEQEVAELVERITNDNLTLAQIDELANVRAEELYFKPRLDPISPPEQAIENPPADPPPRPPSPE
;
A
#
# COMPACT_ATOMS: atom_id res chain seq x y z
N MET A 1 35.65 -43.47 -24.94
CA MET A 1 35.59 -42.63 -23.71
C MET A 1 34.87 -41.29 -23.93
N LYS A 2 33.65 -41.27 -24.50
CA LYS A 2 32.84 -40.04 -24.62
C LYS A 2 31.39 -40.18 -24.15
N MET A 3 30.88 -41.40 -23.98
CA MET A 3 29.50 -41.61 -23.50
C MET A 3 29.35 -41.68 -21.96
N ALA A 4 30.42 -42.01 -21.22
CA ALA A 4 30.34 -42.11 -19.76
C ALA A 4 30.31 -40.76 -19.01
N ARG A 5 30.70 -39.65 -19.67
CA ARG A 5 30.66 -38.30 -19.07
C ARG A 5 29.31 -37.59 -19.23
N LEU A 6 28.44 -38.07 -20.13
CA LEU A 6 27.14 -37.44 -20.40
C LEU A 6 26.03 -37.92 -19.43
N VAL A 7 26.14 -39.15 -18.93
CA VAL A 7 25.15 -39.74 -18.00
C VAL A 7 25.29 -39.20 -16.58
N ILE A 8 26.52 -38.86 -16.15
CA ILE A 8 26.78 -38.29 -14.82
C ILE A 8 26.31 -36.82 -14.72
N LEU A 9 26.28 -36.09 -15.84
CA LEU A 9 25.81 -34.69 -15.86
C LEU A 9 24.27 -34.58 -15.81
N MET A 10 23.54 -35.57 -16.33
CA MET A 10 22.06 -35.63 -16.24
C MET A 10 21.57 -35.98 -14.83
N ILE A 11 22.29 -36.81 -14.06
CA ILE A 11 21.92 -37.15 -12.68
C ILE A 11 22.19 -35.97 -11.73
N ALA A 12 23.18 -35.13 -12.03
CA ALA A 12 23.45 -33.90 -11.26
C ALA A 12 22.39 -32.81 -11.50
N LEU A 13 21.81 -32.69 -12.69
CA LEU A 13 20.78 -31.69 -12.99
C LEU A 13 19.37 -32.05 -12.48
N VAL A 14 19.07 -33.34 -12.31
CA VAL A 14 17.83 -33.80 -11.63
C VAL A 14 17.95 -33.68 -10.10
N GLY A 15 19.17 -33.76 -9.56
CA GLY A 15 19.44 -33.56 -8.13
C GLY A 15 19.42 -32.10 -7.66
N ILE A 16 19.79 -31.14 -8.52
CA ILE A 16 19.80 -29.72 -8.16
C ILE A 16 18.38 -29.13 -8.09
N GLY A 17 17.44 -29.63 -8.91
CA GLY A 17 16.02 -29.25 -8.81
C GLY A 17 15.35 -29.74 -7.52
N TYR A 18 15.78 -30.90 -6.98
CA TYR A 18 15.19 -31.48 -5.77
C TYR A 18 15.71 -30.86 -4.47
N VAL A 19 16.92 -30.30 -4.45
CA VAL A 19 17.47 -29.62 -3.26
C VAL A 19 16.91 -28.20 -3.12
N ALA A 20 16.58 -27.53 -4.23
CA ALA A 20 15.95 -26.20 -4.19
C ALA A 20 14.52 -26.22 -3.60
N GLY A 21 13.77 -27.31 -3.79
CA GLY A 21 12.43 -27.48 -3.21
C GLY A 21 12.40 -27.78 -1.70
N TRP A 22 13.55 -28.00 -1.06
CA TRP A 22 13.67 -28.26 0.38
C TRP A 22 14.20 -27.07 1.18
N LEU A 23 14.83 -26.09 0.53
CA LEU A 23 15.34 -24.88 1.18
C LEU A 23 14.38 -23.69 1.08
N PHE A 24 13.41 -23.76 0.16
CA PHE A 24 12.26 -22.88 0.09
C PHE A 24 11.05 -23.78 -0.09
N PRO A 25 10.33 -24.16 0.98
CA PRO A 25 9.04 -24.81 0.78
C PRO A 25 8.24 -23.91 -0.17
N PRO A 26 7.55 -24.45 -1.19
CA PRO A 26 6.53 -23.67 -1.87
C PRO A 26 5.65 -23.09 -0.76
N PHE A 27 5.37 -21.78 -0.80
CA PHE A 27 4.48 -21.09 0.14
C PHE A 27 3.38 -22.07 0.57
N ALA A 28 3.54 -22.66 1.75
CA ALA A 28 2.70 -23.77 2.17
C ALA A 28 1.41 -23.09 2.58
N ILE A 29 0.39 -23.17 1.73
CA ILE A 29 -0.96 -22.87 2.16
C ILE A 29 -1.24 -23.87 3.27
N ASP A 30 -1.39 -23.38 4.49
CA ASP A 30 -1.86 -24.19 5.60
C ASP A 30 -3.24 -24.73 5.21
N GLU A 31 -3.32 -26.03 4.86
CA GLU A 31 -4.57 -26.65 4.41
C GLU A 31 -5.65 -26.57 5.50
N ASP A 32 -5.27 -26.41 6.76
CA ASP A 32 -6.20 -26.23 7.87
C ASP A 32 -6.80 -24.81 7.91
N ARG A 33 -6.20 -23.84 7.22
CA ARG A 33 -6.61 -22.41 7.19
C ARG A 33 -6.45 -21.80 5.79
N PRO A 34 -7.26 -22.24 4.80
CA PRO A 34 -7.13 -21.81 3.42
C PRO A 34 -7.38 -20.31 3.18
N TYR A 35 -7.91 -19.62 4.20
CA TYR A 35 -8.15 -18.18 4.19
C TYR A 35 -7.48 -17.48 5.38
N GLY A 36 -6.44 -18.05 5.99
CA GLY A 36 -5.75 -17.42 7.11
C GLY A 36 -6.56 -17.42 8.42
N TYR A 37 -6.20 -16.51 9.33
CA TYR A 37 -6.79 -16.38 10.66
C TYR A 37 -6.60 -14.99 11.28
N TYR A 38 -7.42 -14.65 12.26
CA TYR A 38 -7.30 -13.43 13.05
C TYR A 38 -6.54 -13.66 14.35
N VAL A 39 -5.88 -12.60 14.83
CA VAL A 39 -5.22 -12.54 16.14
C VAL A 39 -5.74 -11.31 16.89
N GLY A 40 -6.30 -11.56 18.07
CA GLY A 40 -6.98 -10.55 18.89
C GLY A 40 -8.46 -10.39 18.55
N ASP A 41 -9.11 -9.45 19.23
CA ASP A 41 -10.52 -9.11 19.03
C ASP A 41 -10.65 -7.63 18.62
N VAL A 42 -11.67 -7.31 17.82
CA VAL A 42 -12.00 -5.91 17.51
C VAL A 42 -12.66 -5.26 18.72
N THR A 43 -11.91 -4.38 19.40
CA THR A 43 -12.44 -3.51 20.46
C THR A 43 -12.35 -2.06 20.01
N THR A 44 -13.48 -1.36 19.97
CA THR A 44 -13.57 0.01 19.48
C THR A 44 -14.30 0.94 20.45
N GLU A 45 -13.98 2.23 20.33
CA GLU A 45 -14.75 3.32 20.92
C GLU A 45 -15.34 4.20 19.82
N TRP A 46 -16.58 4.63 19.97
CA TRP A 46 -17.23 5.54 19.02
C TRP A 46 -16.71 6.96 19.17
N ASN A 47 -16.32 7.56 18.05
CA ASN A 47 -15.94 8.97 18.01
C ASN A 47 -17.21 9.84 18.03
N SER A 48 -17.15 11.02 18.64
CA SER A 48 -18.31 11.93 18.81
C SER A 48 -18.90 12.49 17.50
N GLY A 49 -18.25 12.23 16.36
CA GLY A 49 -18.54 12.84 15.06
C GLY A 49 -19.32 12.00 14.05
N GLY A 50 -19.79 10.81 14.41
CA GLY A 50 -20.66 10.01 13.52
C GLY A 50 -20.30 8.53 13.48
N ARG A 51 -19.82 8.05 12.33
CA ARG A 51 -19.62 6.62 12.04
C ARG A 51 -18.22 6.10 12.36
N ASP A 52 -17.31 7.01 12.67
CA ASP A 52 -15.91 6.68 12.94
C ASP A 52 -15.77 6.04 14.32
N MET A 53 -14.95 5.00 14.37
CA MET A 53 -14.59 4.27 15.57
C MET A 53 -13.07 4.20 15.68
N THR A 54 -12.55 4.30 16.90
CA THR A 54 -11.12 4.17 17.18
C THR A 54 -10.84 2.81 17.81
N LEU A 55 -9.88 2.06 17.26
CA LEU A 55 -9.42 0.80 17.84
C LEU A 55 -8.73 1.03 19.18
N GLN A 56 -9.08 0.21 20.17
CA GLN A 56 -8.54 0.30 21.53
C GLN A 56 -7.38 -0.65 21.78
N GLN A 57 -7.14 -1.58 20.86
CA GLN A 57 -6.06 -2.55 20.90
C GLN A 57 -5.68 -2.97 19.47
N ASP A 58 -4.49 -3.56 19.34
CA ASP A 58 -4.05 -4.13 18.07
C ASP A 58 -4.97 -5.28 17.65
N PHE A 59 -5.33 -5.29 16.37
CA PHE A 59 -6.08 -6.35 15.73
C PHE A 59 -5.36 -6.78 14.46
N THR A 60 -5.19 -8.08 14.24
CA THR A 60 -4.34 -8.56 13.14
C THR A 60 -5.06 -9.65 12.36
N TYR A 61 -4.89 -9.64 11.05
CA TYR A 61 -5.20 -10.75 10.16
C TYR A 61 -3.91 -11.30 9.54
N VAL A 62 -3.74 -12.61 9.59
CA VAL A 62 -2.64 -13.34 8.94
C VAL A 62 -3.25 -14.10 7.78
N ASP A 63 -2.84 -13.78 6.55
CA ASP A 63 -3.40 -14.44 5.38
C ASP A 63 -2.80 -15.84 5.14
N ALA A 64 -3.37 -16.60 4.20
CA ALA A 64 -2.92 -17.95 3.89
C ALA A 64 -1.49 -18.05 3.32
N SER A 65 -0.87 -16.92 3.00
CA SER A 65 0.55 -16.82 2.60
C SER A 65 1.43 -16.32 3.76
N GLU A 66 0.92 -16.36 5.00
CA GLU A 66 1.58 -15.90 6.22
C GLU A 66 1.95 -14.40 6.21
N ARG A 67 1.28 -13.60 5.38
CA ARG A 67 1.48 -12.14 5.43
C ARG A 67 0.63 -11.54 6.55
N VAL A 68 1.26 -10.66 7.31
CA VAL A 68 0.65 -9.96 8.43
C VAL A 68 -0.01 -8.66 7.96
N TRP A 69 -1.27 -8.49 8.33
CA TRP A 69 -2.09 -7.30 8.12
C TRP A 69 -2.48 -6.76 9.49
N LEU A 70 -1.74 -5.76 9.95
CA LEU A 70 -1.92 -5.16 11.29
C LEU A 70 -2.84 -3.95 11.19
N ALA A 71 -3.86 -3.93 12.05
CA ALA A 71 -4.60 -2.74 12.42
C ALA A 71 -4.18 -2.33 13.84
N PRO A 72 -3.28 -1.34 13.99
CA PRO A 72 -2.76 -0.97 15.31
C PRO A 72 -3.82 -0.26 16.16
N SER A 73 -3.64 -0.33 17.48
CA SER A 73 -4.39 0.47 18.44
C SER A 73 -4.31 1.96 18.07
N GLY A 74 -5.43 2.66 18.20
CA GLY A 74 -5.57 4.07 17.83
C GLY A 74 -5.93 4.30 16.36
N SER A 75 -5.94 3.28 15.50
CA SER A 75 -6.44 3.42 14.14
C SER A 75 -7.93 3.77 14.12
N VAL A 76 -8.30 4.68 13.22
CA VAL A 76 -9.68 5.10 12.99
C VAL A 76 -10.27 4.29 11.84
N VAL A 77 -11.38 3.62 12.08
CA VAL A 77 -12.13 2.81 11.11
C VAL A 77 -13.55 3.35 10.97
N ASN A 78 -14.11 3.28 9.77
CA ASN A 78 -15.40 3.88 9.48
C ASN A 78 -16.25 3.08 8.48
N GLY A 79 -15.79 1.92 8.03
CA GLY A 79 -16.47 1.05 7.06
C GLY A 79 -16.75 1.73 5.72
N ALA A 80 -16.07 2.85 5.39
CA ALA A 80 -16.30 3.62 4.16
C ALA A 80 -15.59 3.04 2.94
N SER A 81 -14.70 2.09 3.14
CA SER A 81 -13.99 1.43 2.04
C SER A 81 -14.91 0.62 1.12
N ILE A 82 -16.12 0.27 1.59
CA ILE A 82 -17.19 -0.34 0.79
C ILE A 82 -18.22 0.74 0.41
N PRO A 83 -18.49 0.98 -0.88
CA PRO A 83 -19.46 1.99 -1.31
C PRO A 83 -20.85 1.77 -0.71
N ARG A 84 -21.53 2.86 -0.33
CA ARG A 84 -22.81 2.82 0.40
C ARG A 84 -23.93 2.18 -0.41
N GLU A 85 -23.85 2.31 -1.72
CA GLU A 85 -24.80 1.78 -2.68
C GLU A 85 -24.88 0.24 -2.59
N PHE A 86 -23.80 -0.42 -2.15
CA PHE A 86 -23.80 -1.88 -1.93
C PHE A 86 -24.47 -2.30 -0.62
N TRP A 87 -24.67 -1.41 0.35
CA TRP A 87 -25.11 -1.77 1.70
C TRP A 87 -26.51 -2.36 1.76
N SER A 88 -27.38 -2.00 0.81
CA SER A 88 -28.72 -2.60 0.65
C SER A 88 -28.66 -4.08 0.27
N VAL A 89 -27.57 -4.51 -0.38
CA VAL A 89 -27.37 -5.88 -0.86
C VAL A 89 -26.59 -6.72 0.15
N ILE A 90 -25.54 -6.15 0.75
CA ILE A 90 -24.57 -6.90 1.56
C ILE A 90 -24.79 -6.76 3.09
N GLY A 91 -25.51 -5.73 3.52
CA GLY A 91 -25.64 -5.31 4.92
C GLY A 91 -24.75 -4.11 5.29
N SER A 92 -24.83 -3.68 6.55
CA SER A 92 -23.99 -2.59 7.10
C SER A 92 -22.56 -3.08 7.38
N PRO A 93 -21.50 -2.28 7.14
CA PRO A 93 -20.11 -2.68 7.31
C PRO A 93 -19.70 -3.07 8.74
N PHE A 94 -20.52 -2.72 9.73
CA PHE A 94 -20.32 -3.09 11.14
C PHE A 94 -21.28 -4.18 11.62
N ALA A 95 -22.09 -4.74 10.72
CA ALA A 95 -23.06 -5.77 11.01
C ALA A 95 -22.73 -7.04 10.22
N GLY A 96 -22.66 -8.17 10.93
CA GLY A 96 -22.46 -9.48 10.32
C GLY A 96 -21.01 -9.94 10.25
N GLU A 97 -20.81 -11.04 9.55
CA GLU A 97 -19.58 -11.85 9.59
C GLU A 97 -18.34 -11.12 9.06
N TYR A 98 -18.48 -10.11 8.20
CA TYR A 98 -17.32 -9.44 7.56
C TYR A 98 -16.82 -8.20 8.31
N ARG A 99 -17.36 -7.88 9.50
CA ARG A 99 -16.95 -6.69 10.28
C ARG A 99 -15.45 -6.70 10.57
N ASP A 100 -14.92 -7.84 10.96
CA ASP A 100 -13.51 -7.94 11.35
C ASP A 100 -12.60 -7.76 10.12
N ALA A 101 -13.03 -8.25 8.95
CA ALA A 101 -12.36 -8.00 7.67
C ALA A 101 -12.40 -6.50 7.28
N SER A 102 -13.51 -5.80 7.54
CA SER A 102 -13.65 -4.39 7.17
C SER A 102 -12.70 -3.48 7.97
N VAL A 103 -12.40 -3.82 9.22
CA VAL A 103 -11.41 -3.12 10.06
C VAL A 103 -10.01 -3.18 9.42
N ILE A 104 -9.54 -4.38 9.06
CA ILE A 104 -8.22 -4.56 8.45
C ILE A 104 -8.17 -3.85 7.09
N HIS A 105 -9.23 -3.93 6.29
CA HIS A 105 -9.31 -3.28 4.99
C HIS A 105 -9.27 -1.76 5.09
N ASP A 106 -10.04 -1.16 5.99
CA ASP A 106 -10.04 0.29 6.21
C ASP A 106 -8.62 0.80 6.55
N VAL A 107 -7.95 0.15 7.50
CA VAL A 107 -6.59 0.54 7.88
C VAL A 107 -5.62 0.36 6.72
N ALA A 108 -5.70 -0.76 6.00
CA ALA A 108 -4.84 -1.00 4.84
C ALA A 108 -5.05 0.01 3.71
N CYS A 109 -6.28 0.48 3.47
CA CYS A 109 -6.58 1.55 2.51
C CYS A 109 -6.09 2.94 2.97
N VAL A 110 -6.01 3.19 4.27
CA VAL A 110 -5.42 4.41 4.83
C VAL A 110 -3.90 4.38 4.66
N ASP A 111 -3.28 3.31 5.15
CA ASP A 111 -1.82 3.16 5.24
C ASP A 111 -1.16 2.99 3.86
N LYS A 112 -1.83 2.31 2.93
CA LYS A 112 -1.35 2.09 1.54
C LYS A 112 0.06 1.52 1.47
N ILE A 113 0.42 0.66 2.41
CA ILE A 113 1.73 -0.02 2.48
C ILE A 113 1.87 -1.06 1.36
N ARG A 114 0.75 -1.64 0.90
CA ARG A 114 0.70 -2.64 -0.16
C ARG A 114 -0.16 -2.15 -1.34
N PRO A 115 -0.01 -2.71 -2.54
CA PRO A 115 -0.87 -2.38 -3.68
C PRO A 115 -2.36 -2.55 -3.36
N HIS A 116 -3.21 -1.69 -3.92
CA HIS A 116 -4.65 -1.76 -3.65
C HIS A 116 -5.27 -3.11 -4.03
N ASP A 117 -4.80 -3.75 -5.10
CA ASP A 117 -5.31 -5.06 -5.52
C ASP A 117 -5.03 -6.14 -4.46
N ASP A 118 -3.85 -6.11 -3.83
CA ASP A 118 -3.52 -7.00 -2.72
C ASP A 118 -4.39 -6.70 -1.48
N VAL A 119 -4.66 -5.41 -1.21
CA VAL A 119 -5.53 -4.99 -0.11
C VAL A 119 -6.96 -5.48 -0.32
N HIS A 120 -7.51 -5.29 -1.51
CA HIS A 120 -8.87 -5.74 -1.84
C HIS A 120 -8.95 -7.27 -1.85
N ARG A 121 -7.92 -7.96 -2.34
CA ARG A 121 -7.86 -9.43 -2.34
C ARG A 121 -7.76 -9.97 -0.91
N MET A 122 -6.97 -9.33 -0.05
CA MET A 122 -6.92 -9.64 1.37
C MET A 122 -8.30 -9.52 2.00
N PHE A 123 -9.06 -8.46 1.68
CA PHE A 123 -10.41 -8.28 2.22
C PHE A 123 -11.36 -9.43 1.84
N HIS A 124 -11.28 -9.94 0.60
CA HIS A 124 -12.02 -11.15 0.21
C HIS A 124 -11.67 -12.35 1.10
N ASP A 125 -10.38 -12.63 1.27
CA ASP A 125 -9.93 -13.80 2.01
C ASP A 125 -10.27 -13.66 3.50
N ALA A 126 -10.10 -12.46 4.07
CA ALA A 126 -10.52 -12.13 5.43
C ALA A 126 -12.03 -12.33 5.64
N CYS A 127 -12.87 -11.96 4.66
CA CYS A 127 -14.31 -12.26 4.70
C CYS A 127 -14.56 -13.78 4.75
N ARG A 128 -13.85 -14.56 3.93
CA ARG A 128 -13.97 -16.03 3.89
C ARG A 128 -13.51 -16.65 5.21
N CYS A 129 -12.45 -16.12 5.82
CA CYS A 129 -11.98 -16.48 7.15
C CYS A 129 -13.07 -16.28 8.21
N SER A 130 -13.83 -15.19 8.12
CA SER A 130 -14.92 -14.90 9.06
C SER A 130 -16.22 -15.68 8.80
N GLY A 131 -16.23 -16.62 7.85
CA GLY A 131 -17.37 -17.48 7.57
C GLY A 131 -18.35 -16.95 6.50
N VAL A 132 -18.07 -15.78 5.91
CA VAL A 132 -18.91 -15.20 4.86
C VAL A 132 -19.01 -16.17 3.68
N SER A 133 -20.22 -16.43 3.19
CA SER A 133 -20.44 -17.36 2.06
C SER A 133 -19.62 -16.97 0.81
N PRO A 134 -19.18 -17.93 -0.03
CA PRO A 134 -18.32 -17.62 -1.18
C PRO A 134 -18.93 -16.57 -2.11
N GLN A 135 -20.23 -16.67 -2.37
CA GLN A 135 -20.97 -15.74 -3.23
C GLN A 135 -21.00 -14.34 -2.62
N LYS A 136 -21.29 -14.21 -1.32
CA LYS A 136 -21.31 -12.91 -0.64
C LYS A 136 -19.91 -12.30 -0.58
N ALA A 137 -18.87 -13.09 -0.32
CA ALA A 137 -17.49 -12.63 -0.34
C ALA A 137 -17.06 -12.13 -1.73
N LYS A 138 -17.50 -12.77 -2.83
CA LYS A 138 -17.26 -12.28 -4.20
C LYS A 138 -17.94 -10.93 -4.45
N VAL A 139 -19.17 -10.73 -3.98
CA VAL A 139 -19.87 -9.44 -4.12
C VAL A 139 -19.13 -8.34 -3.35
N LEU A 140 -18.73 -8.62 -2.11
CA LEU A 140 -17.93 -7.72 -1.28
C LEU A 140 -16.60 -7.37 -1.95
N TYR A 141 -15.92 -8.38 -2.50
CA TYR A 141 -14.67 -8.21 -3.23
C TYR A 141 -14.84 -7.32 -4.45
N ALA A 142 -15.85 -7.59 -5.27
CA ALA A 142 -16.07 -6.83 -6.49
C ALA A 142 -16.43 -5.37 -6.20
N ALA A 143 -17.18 -5.11 -5.12
CA ALA A 143 -17.48 -3.74 -4.69
C ALA A 143 -16.20 -2.93 -4.44
N VAL A 144 -15.24 -3.49 -3.70
CA VAL A 144 -13.99 -2.80 -3.38
C VAL A 144 -12.99 -2.83 -4.54
N ALA A 145 -12.91 -3.93 -5.29
CA ALA A 145 -12.00 -4.05 -6.42
C ALA A 145 -12.39 -3.10 -7.56
N VAL A 146 -13.68 -2.91 -7.84
CA VAL A 146 -14.15 -2.08 -8.95
C VAL A 146 -14.30 -0.61 -8.55
N PHE A 147 -14.82 -0.34 -7.34
CA PHE A 147 -15.21 1.02 -6.92
C PHE A 147 -14.50 1.53 -5.67
N GLY A 148 -13.68 0.69 -5.01
CA GLY A 148 -12.93 1.08 -3.84
C GLY A 148 -11.75 2.00 -4.15
N PRO A 149 -11.06 2.49 -3.11
CA PRO A 149 -9.90 3.36 -3.27
C PRO A 149 -8.74 2.64 -3.98
N LYS A 150 -8.14 3.25 -5.01
CA LYS A 150 -6.92 2.75 -5.65
C LYS A 150 -5.78 3.77 -5.59
N TRP A 151 -4.55 3.26 -5.70
CA TRP A 151 -3.32 4.05 -5.68
C TRP A 151 -2.21 3.36 -6.46
N SER A 152 -1.29 4.12 -7.05
CA SER A 152 -0.04 3.59 -7.59
C SER A 152 1.13 4.05 -6.74
N TYR A 153 2.30 3.44 -6.93
CA TYR A 153 3.54 3.93 -6.32
C TYR A 153 4.31 4.78 -7.31
N GLN A 154 4.77 5.94 -6.85
CA GLN A 154 5.69 6.78 -7.58
C GLN A 154 7.01 6.86 -6.80
N GLN A 155 8.11 6.66 -7.52
CA GLN A 155 9.44 6.84 -6.97
C GLN A 155 9.67 8.33 -6.71
N GLN A 156 9.94 8.69 -5.47
CA GLN A 156 10.34 10.04 -5.09
C GLN A 156 11.68 10.02 -4.35
N PRO A 157 12.59 10.96 -4.65
CA PRO A 157 13.84 11.09 -3.93
C PRO A 157 13.57 11.57 -2.50
N ARG A 158 14.11 10.86 -1.52
CA ARG A 158 14.05 11.22 -0.11
C ARG A 158 15.45 11.54 0.41
N GLU A 159 15.63 12.76 0.88
CA GLU A 159 16.86 13.17 1.54
C GLU A 159 16.90 12.63 2.97
N ARG A 160 18.01 11.98 3.34
CA ARG A 160 18.25 11.47 4.68
C ARG A 160 19.65 11.85 5.13
N ILE A 161 19.75 12.41 6.34
CA ILE A 161 21.04 12.67 6.98
C ILE A 161 21.45 11.41 7.74
N VAL A 162 22.64 10.90 7.43
CA VAL A 162 23.24 9.75 8.10
C VAL A 162 24.52 10.15 8.82
N ASN A 163 24.73 9.54 9.99
CA ASN A 163 25.96 9.69 10.76
C ASN A 163 26.97 8.64 10.29
N ARG A 164 28.02 9.08 9.62
CA ARG A 164 29.11 8.22 9.18
C ARG A 164 30.32 8.42 10.08
N THR A 165 30.89 7.33 10.57
CA THR A 165 32.16 7.39 11.30
C THR A 165 33.30 7.44 10.29
N VAL A 166 34.05 8.52 10.31
CA VAL A 166 35.31 8.69 9.59
C VAL A 166 36.46 8.72 10.57
N PHE A 167 37.67 8.51 10.09
CA PHE A 167 38.86 8.54 10.93
C PHE A 167 39.76 9.68 10.51
N SER A 168 40.09 10.57 11.44
CA SER A 168 41.15 11.57 11.26
C SER A 168 42.46 11.05 11.85
N VAL A 169 43.56 11.34 11.18
CA VAL A 169 44.90 11.08 11.73
C VAL A 169 45.36 12.32 12.48
N GLU A 170 45.64 12.17 13.78
CA GLU A 170 46.19 13.22 14.62
C GLU A 170 47.62 12.86 15.03
N LYS A 171 48.56 13.80 14.82
CA LYS A 171 49.92 13.65 15.33
C LYS A 171 49.94 14.00 16.81
N ARG A 172 50.32 13.04 17.65
CA ARG A 172 50.50 13.22 19.09
C ARG A 172 51.92 12.82 19.47
N HIS A 173 52.31 13.12 20.69
CA HIS A 173 53.59 12.71 21.24
C HIS A 173 53.36 11.71 22.35
N LYS A 174 54.18 10.66 22.40
CA LYS A 174 54.19 9.68 23.49
C LYS A 174 55.56 9.68 24.15
N THR A 175 55.58 9.75 25.47
CA THR A 175 56.80 9.54 26.25
C THR A 175 57.06 8.05 26.36
N VAL A 176 58.25 7.63 25.94
CA VAL A 176 58.75 6.27 26.09
C VAL A 176 59.87 6.31 27.12
N VAL A 177 59.73 5.50 28.17
CA VAL A 177 60.74 5.35 29.21
C VAL A 177 61.55 4.11 28.87
N ASP A 178 62.86 4.26 28.75
CA ASP A 178 63.78 3.14 28.58
C ASP A 178 63.84 2.32 29.89
N PRO A 179 63.56 1.00 29.86
CA PRO A 179 63.41 0.20 31.07
C PRO A 179 64.73 -0.06 31.81
N ASP A 180 65.87 0.02 31.13
CA ASP A 180 67.19 -0.27 31.71
C ASP A 180 67.88 0.99 32.22
N THR A 181 67.61 2.13 31.59
CA THR A 181 68.27 3.41 31.88
C THR A 181 67.37 4.46 32.51
N GLY A 182 66.04 4.25 32.53
CA GLY A 182 65.05 5.20 33.05
C GLY A 182 64.93 6.49 32.23
N LYS A 183 65.59 6.59 31.07
CA LYS A 183 65.62 7.80 30.27
C LYS A 183 64.31 7.98 29.51
N GLU A 184 63.68 9.14 29.69
CA GLU A 184 62.48 9.54 28.94
C GLU A 184 62.86 10.06 27.54
N THR A 185 62.19 9.54 26.52
CA THR A 185 62.29 10.01 25.14
C THR A 185 60.89 10.28 24.59
N VAL A 186 60.68 11.47 24.03
CA VAL A 186 59.41 11.85 23.41
C VAL A 186 59.44 11.48 21.94
N VAL A 187 58.53 10.61 21.50
CA VAL A 187 58.41 10.19 20.10
C VAL A 187 57.08 10.62 19.49
N PRO A 188 57.05 11.05 18.21
CA PRO A 188 55.80 11.33 17.51
C PRO A 188 55.07 10.02 17.23
N ILE A 189 53.76 10.02 17.44
CA ILE A 189 52.85 8.92 17.11
C ILE A 189 51.68 9.46 16.28
N GLU A 190 51.20 8.66 15.36
CA GLU A 190 49.96 8.93 14.63
C GLU A 190 48.82 8.17 15.27
N VAL A 191 47.82 8.92 15.75
CA VAL A 191 46.64 8.34 16.39
C VAL A 191 45.46 8.48 15.44
N ARG A 192 44.79 7.36 15.18
CA ARG A 192 43.57 7.32 14.37
C ARG A 192 42.37 7.60 15.27
N VAL A 193 41.82 8.81 15.17
CA VAL A 193 40.71 9.28 16.01
C VAL A 193 39.40 9.15 15.23
N PRO A 194 38.38 8.43 15.73
CA PRO A 194 37.08 8.39 15.11
C PRO A 194 36.38 9.75 15.26
N ARG A 195 35.78 10.23 14.16
CA ARG A 195 34.92 11.40 14.14
C ARG A 195 33.62 11.04 13.44
N THR A 196 32.51 11.54 13.95
CA THR A 196 31.22 11.43 13.28
C THR A 196 31.05 12.61 12.35
N VAL A 197 30.76 12.32 11.09
CA VAL A 197 30.36 13.34 10.10
C VAL A 197 28.93 13.05 9.67
N GLN A 198 28.19 14.13 9.40
CA GLN A 198 26.87 14.06 8.80
C GLN A 198 27.03 14.06 7.28
N GLU A 199 26.46 13.07 6.63
CA GLU A 199 26.40 12.96 5.18
C GLU A 199 24.92 12.91 4.77
N MET A 200 24.56 13.69 3.75
CA MET A 200 23.23 13.62 3.15
C MET A 200 23.25 12.58 2.05
N ILE A 201 22.36 11.61 2.14
CA ILE A 201 22.12 10.62 1.08
C ILE A 201 20.73 10.85 0.50
N VAL A 202 20.59 10.60 -0.79
CA VAL A 202 19.30 10.61 -1.50
C VAL A 202 18.94 9.17 -1.81
N GLU A 203 17.88 8.66 -1.20
CA GLU A 203 17.34 7.33 -1.43
C GLU A 203 16.04 7.45 -2.25
N GLU A 204 15.80 6.54 -3.19
CA GLU A 204 14.51 6.45 -3.87
C GLU A 204 13.49 5.75 -2.95
N THR A 205 12.31 6.34 -2.81
CA THR A 205 11.23 5.78 -1.99
C THR A 205 9.92 5.74 -2.77
N ASP A 206 9.22 4.62 -2.67
CA ASP A 206 7.88 4.47 -3.23
C ASP A 206 6.85 5.21 -2.37
N VAL A 207 6.24 6.24 -2.96
CA VAL A 207 5.16 7.02 -2.32
C VAL A 207 3.83 6.63 -2.96
N PRO A 208 2.81 6.23 -2.18
CA PRO A 208 1.50 5.91 -2.74
C PRO A 208 0.79 7.18 -3.21
N VAL A 209 0.32 7.18 -4.45
CA VAL A 209 -0.43 8.25 -5.08
C VAL A 209 -1.85 7.76 -5.36
N PRO A 210 -2.86 8.27 -4.62
CA PRO A 210 -4.25 7.85 -4.81
C PRO A 210 -4.81 8.39 -6.13
N PHE A 211 -5.68 7.60 -6.76
CA PHE A 211 -6.46 8.04 -7.90
C PHE A 211 -7.87 8.48 -7.45
N PRO A 212 -8.48 9.50 -8.07
CA PRO A 212 -9.86 9.87 -7.76
C PRO A 212 -10.82 8.83 -8.35
N HIS A 213 -11.48 8.04 -7.51
CA HIS A 213 -12.48 7.05 -7.94
C HIS A 213 -13.90 7.59 -7.76
N PRO A 214 -14.67 7.77 -8.86
CA PRO A 214 -16.09 8.01 -8.71
C PRO A 214 -16.76 6.77 -8.10
N GLY A 215 -17.60 6.99 -7.09
CA GLY A 215 -18.45 5.95 -6.55
C GLY A 215 -19.39 5.37 -7.60
N PRO A 216 -19.95 4.17 -7.37
CA PRO A 216 -20.86 3.53 -8.31
C PRO A 216 -22.20 4.26 -8.35
N THR A 217 -22.86 4.21 -9.51
CA THR A 217 -24.30 4.43 -9.63
C THR A 217 -25.08 3.20 -9.15
N GLU A 218 -26.35 3.37 -8.78
CA GLU A 218 -27.22 2.25 -8.40
C GLU A 218 -27.35 1.19 -9.51
N GLN A 219 -27.34 1.63 -10.78
CA GLN A 219 -27.39 0.73 -11.94
C GLN A 219 -26.12 -0.13 -12.03
N GLU A 220 -24.93 0.48 -11.90
CA GLU A 220 -23.66 -0.26 -11.92
C GLU A 220 -23.57 -1.27 -10.76
N VAL A 221 -24.10 -0.92 -9.59
CA VAL A 221 -24.20 -1.87 -8.46
C VAL A 221 -25.09 -3.05 -8.82
N ALA A 222 -26.30 -2.79 -9.33
CA ALA A 222 -27.25 -3.83 -9.69
C ALA A 222 -26.69 -4.78 -10.75
N GLU A 223 -26.11 -4.24 -11.83
CA GLU A 223 -25.48 -5.01 -12.90
C GLU A 223 -24.32 -5.87 -12.40
N LEU A 224 -23.45 -5.32 -11.53
CA LEU A 224 -22.32 -6.08 -10.99
C LEU A 224 -22.79 -7.22 -10.08
N VAL A 225 -23.76 -6.95 -9.21
CA VAL A 225 -24.34 -7.97 -8.31
C VAL A 225 -25.02 -9.08 -9.12
N GLU A 226 -25.76 -8.73 -10.17
CA GLU A 226 -26.41 -9.68 -11.06
C GLU A 226 -25.39 -10.59 -11.73
N ARG A 227 -24.35 -10.01 -12.34
CA ARG A 227 -23.26 -10.76 -12.97
C ARG A 227 -22.59 -11.72 -12.00
N ILE A 228 -22.26 -11.27 -10.79
CA ILE A 228 -21.58 -12.14 -9.81
C ILE A 228 -22.48 -13.28 -9.35
N THR A 229 -23.77 -13.01 -9.15
CA THR A 229 -24.71 -13.99 -8.60
C THR A 229 -25.21 -14.97 -9.66
N ASN A 230 -25.50 -14.49 -10.87
CA ASN A 230 -26.10 -15.28 -11.95
C ASN A 230 -25.03 -15.92 -12.86
N ASP A 231 -24.01 -15.15 -13.25
CA ASP A 231 -22.95 -15.64 -14.16
C ASP A 231 -21.79 -16.30 -13.39
N ASN A 232 -21.83 -16.27 -12.05
CA ASN A 232 -20.86 -16.86 -11.14
C ASN A 232 -19.39 -16.51 -11.47
N LEU A 233 -19.12 -15.21 -11.66
CA LEU A 233 -17.78 -14.73 -11.98
C LEU A 233 -16.73 -15.28 -11.01
N THR A 234 -15.58 -15.64 -11.57
CA THR A 234 -14.36 -15.96 -10.82
C THR A 234 -13.71 -14.68 -10.29
N LEU A 235 -12.83 -14.79 -9.28
CA LEU A 235 -12.08 -13.64 -8.77
C LEU A 235 -11.24 -12.98 -9.89
N ALA A 236 -10.61 -13.78 -10.74
CA ALA A 236 -9.85 -13.27 -11.88
C ALA A 236 -10.70 -12.47 -12.88
N GLN A 237 -11.97 -12.86 -13.09
CA GLN A 237 -12.88 -12.08 -13.93
C GLN A 237 -13.31 -10.78 -13.26
N ILE A 238 -13.39 -10.75 -11.93
CA ILE A 238 -13.63 -9.51 -11.17
C ILE A 238 -12.40 -8.59 -11.27
N ASP A 239 -11.19 -9.14 -11.17
CA ASP A 239 -9.93 -8.40 -11.35
C ASP A 239 -9.88 -7.74 -12.73
N GLU A 240 -10.24 -8.50 -13.77
CA GLU A 240 -10.30 -7.98 -15.13
C GLU A 240 -11.31 -6.83 -15.27
N LEU A 241 -12.48 -6.93 -14.63
CA LEU A 241 -13.46 -5.83 -14.62
C LEU A 241 -12.94 -4.58 -13.91
N ALA A 242 -12.24 -4.76 -12.80
CA ALA A 242 -11.61 -3.67 -12.08
C ALA A 242 -10.54 -2.97 -12.93
N ASN A 243 -9.74 -3.74 -13.66
CA ASN A 243 -8.70 -3.24 -14.56
C ASN A 243 -9.28 -2.48 -15.74
N VAL A 244 -10.27 -3.07 -16.44
CA VAL A 244 -10.95 -2.41 -17.56
C VAL A 244 -11.54 -1.08 -17.12
N ARG A 245 -12.24 -1.04 -15.98
CA ARG A 245 -12.79 0.23 -15.46
C ARG A 245 -11.69 1.26 -15.16
N ALA A 246 -10.57 0.82 -14.57
CA ALA A 246 -9.45 1.71 -14.28
C ALA A 246 -8.84 2.26 -15.58
N GLU A 247 -8.68 1.44 -16.62
CA GLU A 247 -8.24 1.87 -17.95
C GLU A 247 -9.17 2.95 -18.54
N GLU A 248 -10.48 2.76 -18.42
CA GLU A 248 -11.47 3.71 -18.92
C GLU A 248 -11.45 5.05 -18.19
N LEU A 249 -11.23 5.03 -16.88
CA LEU A 249 -11.26 6.23 -16.04
C LEU A 249 -9.94 7.03 -16.08
N TYR A 250 -8.79 6.35 -16.14
CA TYR A 250 -7.49 6.99 -15.92
C TYR A 250 -6.56 6.98 -17.14
N PHE A 251 -6.76 6.07 -18.10
CA PHE A 251 -5.77 5.82 -19.15
C PHE A 251 -6.30 6.00 -20.58
N LYS A 252 -7.62 5.98 -20.81
CA LYS A 252 -8.19 6.41 -22.10
C LYS A 252 -7.95 7.92 -22.28
N PRO A 253 -7.33 8.36 -23.39
CA PRO A 253 -7.23 9.79 -23.68
C PRO A 253 -8.63 10.36 -23.76
N ARG A 254 -8.96 11.29 -22.87
CA ARG A 254 -10.18 12.08 -23.00
C ARG A 254 -10.06 12.82 -24.33
N LEU A 255 -10.77 12.37 -25.35
CA LEU A 255 -10.97 13.14 -26.58
C LEU A 255 -11.88 14.31 -26.22
N ASP A 256 -11.40 15.23 -25.39
CA ASP A 256 -12.05 16.51 -25.23
C ASP A 256 -11.80 17.25 -26.55
N PRO A 257 -12.83 17.68 -27.29
CA PRO A 257 -12.61 18.69 -28.30
C PRO A 257 -11.99 19.88 -27.57
N ILE A 258 -10.80 20.29 -28.00
CA ILE A 258 -10.22 21.58 -27.62
C ILE A 258 -11.19 22.63 -28.17
N SER A 259 -12.23 22.97 -27.41
CA SER A 259 -12.87 24.27 -27.54
C SER A 259 -11.81 25.26 -27.06
N PRO A 260 -11.30 26.14 -27.94
CA PRO A 260 -10.43 27.22 -27.48
C PRO A 260 -11.18 28.00 -26.40
N PRO A 261 -10.49 28.59 -25.42
CA PRO A 261 -11.14 29.56 -24.56
C PRO A 261 -11.77 30.62 -25.46
N GLU A 262 -13.09 30.75 -25.39
CA GLU A 262 -13.80 31.90 -25.91
C GLU A 262 -13.14 33.10 -25.23
N GLN A 263 -12.32 33.82 -25.99
CA GLN A 263 -11.72 35.05 -25.51
C GLN A 263 -12.88 35.89 -25.02
N ALA A 264 -12.88 36.16 -23.71
CA ALA A 264 -13.72 37.19 -23.15
C ALA A 264 -13.37 38.47 -23.92
N ILE A 265 -14.19 38.80 -24.91
CA ILE A 265 -14.28 40.14 -25.45
C ILE A 265 -14.78 40.93 -24.24
N GLU A 266 -13.85 41.54 -23.51
CA GLU A 266 -14.18 42.62 -22.59
C GLU A 266 -15.00 43.60 -23.41
N ASN A 267 -16.31 43.65 -23.13
CA ASN A 267 -17.14 44.72 -23.66
C ASN A 267 -16.47 46.04 -23.28
N PRO A 268 -16.27 46.97 -24.22
CA PRO A 268 -15.69 48.26 -23.88
C PRO A 268 -16.52 48.91 -22.76
N PRO A 269 -15.88 49.62 -21.82
CA PRO A 269 -16.60 50.23 -20.70
C PRO A 269 -17.74 51.09 -21.22
N ALA A 270 -18.93 50.94 -20.62
CA ALA A 270 -20.09 51.74 -20.95
C ALA A 270 -19.75 53.24 -20.88
N ASP A 271 -20.21 54.01 -21.86
CA ASP A 271 -20.02 55.45 -21.89
C ASP A 271 -20.49 56.10 -20.57
N PRO A 272 -19.74 57.05 -20.00
CA PRO A 272 -20.19 57.74 -18.81
C PRO A 272 -21.50 58.49 -19.10
N PRO A 273 -22.44 58.56 -18.14
CA PRO A 273 -23.71 59.22 -18.33
C PRO A 273 -23.51 60.70 -18.73
N PRO A 274 -24.38 61.26 -19.60
CA PRO A 274 -24.24 62.63 -20.06
C PRO A 274 -24.26 63.61 -18.89
N ARG A 275 -23.34 64.56 -18.91
CA ARG A 275 -23.20 65.60 -17.89
C ARG A 275 -24.51 66.42 -17.82
N PRO A 276 -25.07 66.69 -16.63
CA PRO A 276 -26.29 67.50 -16.52
C PRO A 276 -26.04 68.92 -17.06
N PRO A 277 -27.05 69.57 -17.65
CA PRO A 277 -26.90 70.93 -18.17
C PRO A 277 -26.56 71.90 -17.03
N SER A 278 -25.59 72.78 -17.28
CA SER A 278 -25.25 73.85 -16.35
C SER A 278 -26.45 74.79 -16.15
N PRO A 279 -26.75 75.21 -14.92
CA PRO A 279 -27.84 76.13 -14.65
C PRO A 279 -27.54 77.53 -15.20
N GLU A 280 -28.54 78.13 -15.83
CA GLU A 280 -28.64 79.58 -16.11
C GLU A 280 -28.92 80.37 -14.82
#